data_AF-A0A9Q3C447-F1
#
_entry.id   AF-A0A9Q3C447-F1
#
_cell.length_a   1.000
_cell.length_b   1.000
_cell.length_c   1.000
_cell.angle_alpha   90.00
_cell.angle_beta   90.00
_cell.angle_gamma   90.00
#
_symmetry.space_group_name_H-M   'P 1'
#
loop_
_entity.id
_entity.type
_entity.pdbx_description
1 polymer ?
#
loop_
_entity_poly.entity_id
_entity_poly.type
_entity_poly.pdbx_seq_one_letter_code
_entity_poly.pdbx_strand_id
1 'polypeptide(L)'
;MLICLNLPPSERLKPENIYVAGIIPGPKAPTSLQLNYLLMAFIKELKELWQGYHFSPISTGTSGSFIRFAILMAIADVVSMRKLTGFISHSGNHFCNFCTIHKAQIEEIGPQFHYMCSYQNQKSTIAKWLRPTPKQQQAIFSEYGVQYSVLEDLPY
;
A
#
# COMPACT_ATOMS: atom_id res chain seq x y z
N MET A 1 9.39 -3.59 6.68
CA MET A 1 10.63 -2.81 6.86
C MET A 1 10.34 -1.37 6.47
N LEU A 2 10.78 -0.41 7.28
CA LEU A 2 10.66 1.02 7.02
C LEU A 2 12.04 1.64 6.90
N ILE A 3 12.18 2.59 5.98
CA ILE A 3 13.41 3.32 5.70
C ILE A 3 13.10 4.81 5.83
N CYS A 4 13.92 5.54 6.58
CA CYS A 4 13.76 6.98 6.74
C CYS A 4 14.27 7.72 5.49
N LEU A 5 13.35 8.25 4.68
CA LEU A 5 13.70 8.96 3.44
C LEU A 5 14.38 10.33 3.68
N ASN A 6 14.31 10.87 4.90
CA ASN A 6 14.96 12.12 5.29
C ASN A 6 16.48 11.97 5.44
N LEU A 7 17.00 10.75 5.53
CA LEU A 7 18.43 10.49 5.56
C LEU A 7 19.04 10.55 4.14
N PRO A 8 20.34 10.87 4.00
CA PRO A 8 21.05 10.76 2.72
C PRO A 8 21.00 9.33 2.16
N PRO A 9 20.99 9.13 0.83
CA PRO A 9 20.90 7.80 0.23
C PRO A 9 21.93 6.78 0.73
N SER A 10 23.16 7.23 1.05
CA SER A 10 24.24 6.38 1.59
C SER A 10 23.97 5.87 3.02
N GLU A 11 23.04 6.49 3.75
CA GLU A 11 22.75 6.20 5.16
C GLU A 11 21.48 5.37 5.35
N ARG A 12 20.52 5.50 4.42
CA ARG A 12 19.16 4.92 4.52
C ARG A 12 19.11 3.41 4.74
N LEU A 13 20.05 2.68 4.16
CA LEU A 13 20.07 1.21 4.16
C LEU A 13 21.05 0.62 5.18
N LYS A 14 21.68 1.45 6.01
CA LYS A 14 22.49 0.94 7.12
C LYS A 14 21.60 0.25 8.15
N PRO A 15 21.99 -0.90 8.71
CA PRO A 15 21.15 -1.67 9.66
C PRO A 15 20.59 -0.83 10.82
N GLU A 16 21.37 0.13 11.32
CA GLU A 16 20.99 1.06 12.40
C GLU A 16 19.89 2.06 12.03
N ASN A 17 19.65 2.29 10.73
CA ASN A 17 18.66 3.24 10.21
C ASN A 17 17.40 2.55 9.64
N ILE A 18 17.32 1.22 9.77
CA ILE A 18 16.20 0.41 9.28
C ILE A 18 15.31 0.00 10.44
N TYR A 19 14.01 0.27 10.32
CA TYR A 19 13.01 -0.17 11.31
C TYR A 19 12.23 -1.39 10.80
N VAL A 20 12.27 -2.50 11.54
CA VAL A 20 11.51 -3.70 11.21
C VAL A 20 10.14 -3.65 11.92
N ALA A 21 9.14 -3.11 11.22
CA ALA A 21 7.77 -3.00 11.75
C ALA A 21 7.05 -4.35 11.95
N GLY A 22 7.55 -5.44 11.37
CA GLY A 22 6.92 -6.75 11.51
C GLY A 22 7.61 -7.82 10.68
N ILE A 23 7.41 -9.08 11.10
CA ILE A 23 7.94 -10.27 10.44
C ILE A 23 6.76 -11.22 10.20
N ILE A 24 6.59 -11.66 8.95
CA ILE A 24 5.56 -12.64 8.59
C ILE A 24 6.21 -14.02 8.64
N PRO A 25 5.82 -14.90 9.57
CA PRO A 25 6.41 -16.22 9.68
C PRO A 25 6.02 -17.10 8.47
N GLY A 26 6.95 -17.94 8.03
CA GLY A 26 6.69 -18.99 7.04
C GLY A 26 5.86 -20.15 7.62
N PRO A 27 5.55 -21.18 6.82
CA PRO A 27 6.09 -21.46 5.49
C PRO A 27 5.26 -20.88 4.32
N LYS A 28 4.03 -20.42 4.58
CA LYS A 28 3.12 -19.93 3.54
C LYS A 28 2.93 -18.43 3.64
N ALA A 29 2.97 -17.76 2.49
CA ALA A 29 2.63 -16.35 2.43
C ALA A 29 1.13 -16.12 2.76
N PRO A 30 0.79 -15.02 3.47
CA PRO A 30 -0.59 -14.71 3.81
C PRO A 30 -1.42 -14.39 2.56
N THR A 31 -2.73 -14.56 2.69
CA THR A 31 -3.70 -14.00 1.73
C THR A 31 -3.75 -12.47 1.86
N SER A 32 -4.29 -11.76 0.88
CA SER A 32 -4.46 -10.30 0.97
C SER A 32 -5.31 -9.89 2.18
N LEU A 33 -6.34 -10.68 2.50
CA LEU A 33 -7.18 -10.44 3.67
C LEU A 33 -6.40 -10.62 4.98
N GLN A 34 -5.61 -11.69 5.11
CA GLN A 34 -4.74 -11.90 6.27
C GLN A 34 -3.69 -10.80 6.40
N LEU A 35 -3.11 -10.35 5.29
CA LEU A 35 -2.15 -9.27 5.29
C LEU A 35 -2.77 -7.95 5.77
N ASN A 36 -4.01 -7.64 5.36
CA ASN A 36 -4.75 -6.50 5.89
C ASN A 36 -4.87 -6.57 7.41
N TYR A 37 -5.29 -7.71 7.97
CA TYR A 37 -5.39 -7.87 9.42
C TYR A 37 -4.06 -7.68 10.15
N LEU A 38 -2.97 -8.21 9.60
CA LEU A 38 -1.63 -8.05 10.17
C LEU A 38 -1.18 -6.58 10.19
N LEU A 39 -1.55 -5.81 9.16
CA LEU A 39 -1.14 -4.42 9.01
C LEU A 39 -2.07 -3.41 9.72
N MET A 40 -3.28 -3.80 10.12
CA MET A 40 -4.24 -2.89 10.77
C MET A 40 -3.68 -2.13 11.97
N ALA A 41 -2.98 -2.82 12.87
CA ALA A 41 -2.37 -2.19 14.04
C ALA A 41 -1.30 -1.15 13.62
N PHE A 42 -0.45 -1.53 12.68
CA PHE A 42 0.60 -0.66 12.16
C PHE A 42 0.03 0.58 11.44
N ILE A 43 -1.02 0.41 10.63
CA ILE A 43 -1.70 1.53 9.96
C ILE A 43 -2.38 2.45 10.96
N LYS A 44 -2.98 1.90 12.04
CA LYS A 44 -3.53 2.72 13.11
C LYS A 44 -2.47 3.64 13.73
N GLU A 45 -1.30 3.10 14.09
CA GLU A 45 -0.18 3.89 14.62
C GLU A 45 0.29 4.95 13.63
N LEU A 46 0.40 4.62 12.34
CA LEU A 46 0.77 5.59 11.31
C LEU A 46 -0.23 6.74 11.17
N LYS A 47 -1.54 6.48 11.35
CA LYS A 47 -2.57 7.52 11.34
C LYS A 47 -2.43 8.48 12.53
N GLU A 48 -2.03 7.97 13.69
CA GLU A 48 -1.73 8.78 14.88
C GLU A 48 -0.47 9.63 14.64
N LEU A 49 0.61 9.01 14.14
CA LEU A 49 1.86 9.69 13.79
C LEU A 49 1.71 10.73 12.66
N TRP A 50 0.70 10.58 11.80
CA TRP A 50 0.36 11.59 10.79
C TRP A 50 -0.24 12.87 11.40
N GLN A 51 -1.00 12.77 12.49
CA GLN A 51 -1.48 13.95 13.21
C GLN A 51 -0.30 14.76 13.75
N GLY A 52 0.73 14.05 14.18
CA GLY A 52 2.04 14.56 14.56
C GLY A 52 2.39 14.20 15.99
N TYR A 53 3.69 14.17 16.27
CA TYR A 53 4.24 13.77 17.55
C TYR A 53 5.26 14.80 18.03
N HIS A 54 5.16 15.19 19.30
CA HIS A 54 6.10 16.08 19.97
C HIS A 54 7.17 15.26 20.68
N PHE A 55 8.41 15.36 20.20
CA PHE A 55 9.57 14.85 20.90
C PHE A 55 9.99 15.82 21.99
N SER A 56 10.16 15.29 23.19
CA SER A 56 10.77 16.04 24.29
C SER A 56 12.20 16.46 23.94
N PRO A 57 12.66 17.63 24.43
CA PRO A 57 14.05 18.04 24.28
C PRO A 57 15.01 16.98 24.80
N ILE A 58 16.06 16.68 24.05
CA ILE A 58 17.10 15.72 24.46
C ILE A 58 18.09 16.38 25.43
N SER A 59 18.21 17.71 25.38
CA SER A 59 19.06 18.49 26.27
C SER A 59 18.38 19.78 26.74
N THR A 60 18.79 20.26 27.91
CA THR A 60 18.37 21.55 28.46
C THR A 60 18.71 22.67 27.48
N GLY A 61 17.72 23.51 27.17
CA GLY A 61 17.87 24.65 26.25
C GLY A 61 17.54 24.39 24.78
N THR A 62 17.12 23.17 24.41
CA THR A 62 16.54 22.92 23.09
C THR A 62 15.01 22.91 23.14
N SER A 63 14.36 23.42 22.09
CA SER A 63 12.92 23.22 21.92
C SER A 63 12.67 21.78 21.46
N GLY A 64 11.60 21.17 21.96
CA GLY A 64 11.14 19.89 21.44
C GLY A 64 10.83 19.97 19.94
N SER A 65 10.87 18.83 19.25
CA SER A 65 10.59 18.78 17.82
C SER A 65 9.21 18.22 17.55
N PHE A 66 8.43 18.88 16.69
CA PHE A 66 7.18 18.35 16.18
C PHE A 66 7.42 17.69 14.82
N ILE A 67 7.11 16.41 14.69
CA ILE A 67 7.29 15.68 13.43
C ILE A 67 6.03 14.90 13.04
N ARG A 68 5.92 14.61 11.76
CA ARG A 68 4.88 13.76 11.17
C ARG A 68 5.51 12.64 10.37
N PHE A 69 4.85 11.50 10.32
CA PHE A 69 5.30 10.34 9.55
C PHE A 69 4.35 10.07 8.39
N ALA A 70 4.91 9.79 7.22
CA ALA A 70 4.17 9.36 6.05
C ALA A 70 4.94 8.26 5.30
N ILE A 71 4.20 7.28 4.78
CA ILE A 71 4.72 6.22 3.92
C ILE A 71 4.57 6.69 2.47
N LEU A 72 5.68 7.01 1.82
CA LEU A 72 5.66 7.50 0.44
C LEU A 72 5.69 6.37 -0.59
N MET A 73 6.29 5.24 -0.26
CA MET A 73 6.51 4.14 -1.19
C MET A 73 6.53 2.80 -0.47
N ALA A 74 5.88 1.81 -1.07
CA ALA A 74 6.10 0.41 -0.76
C ALA A 74 7.02 -0.19 -1.83
N ILE A 75 7.99 -1.00 -1.41
CA ILE A 75 8.88 -1.76 -2.30
C ILE A 75 8.73 -3.23 -1.95
N ALA A 76 8.38 -4.03 -2.95
CA ALA A 76 8.25 -5.47 -2.84
C ALA A 76 8.32 -6.09 -4.25
N ASP A 77 8.47 -7.40 -4.33
CA ASP A 77 8.22 -8.12 -5.58
C ASP A 77 6.75 -7.93 -6.03
N VAL A 78 6.46 -8.23 -7.29
CA VAL A 78 5.14 -7.99 -7.88
C VAL A 78 4.04 -8.71 -7.09
N VAL A 79 4.23 -9.97 -6.68
CA VAL A 79 3.20 -10.76 -6.01
C VAL A 79 2.86 -10.17 -4.64
N SER A 80 3.90 -9.85 -3.86
CA SER A 80 3.77 -9.21 -2.55
C SER A 80 3.14 -7.82 -2.66
N MET A 81 3.55 -7.03 -3.67
CA MET A 81 3.00 -5.72 -3.93
C MET A 81 1.50 -5.78 -4.20
N ARG A 82 1.04 -6.69 -5.06
CA ARG A 82 -0.40 -6.85 -5.38
C ARG A 82 -1.24 -7.18 -4.15
N LYS A 83 -0.74 -8.07 -3.28
CA LYS A 83 -1.41 -8.38 -2.02
C LYS A 83 -1.47 -7.17 -1.09
N LEU A 84 -0.37 -6.44 -1.00
CA LEU A 84 -0.24 -5.26 -0.14
C LEU A 84 -1.13 -4.11 -0.60
N THR A 85 -1.22 -3.85 -1.91
CA THR A 85 -1.97 -2.72 -2.47
C THR A 85 -3.40 -3.08 -2.87
N GLY A 86 -3.82 -4.34 -2.71
CA GLY A 86 -5.18 -4.76 -3.03
C GLY A 86 -5.44 -4.93 -4.54
N PHE A 87 -4.40 -5.07 -5.35
CA PHE A 87 -4.56 -5.36 -6.78
C PHE A 87 -4.58 -6.86 -7.05
N ILE A 88 -5.15 -7.25 -8.18
CA ILE A 88 -5.13 -8.63 -8.66
C ILE A 88 -3.73 -9.06 -9.08
N SER A 89 -3.48 -10.37 -9.02
CA SER A 89 -2.25 -11.00 -9.47
C SER A 89 -1.90 -10.60 -10.91
N HIS A 90 -0.61 -10.66 -11.24
CA HIS A 90 -0.09 -10.54 -12.62
C HIS A 90 -0.74 -11.51 -13.61
N SER A 91 -1.29 -12.63 -13.12
CA SER A 91 -1.99 -13.63 -13.94
C SER A 91 -3.45 -13.27 -14.25
N GLY A 92 -4.02 -12.27 -13.56
CA GLY A 92 -5.40 -11.83 -13.69
C GLY A 92 -5.69 -11.02 -14.95
N ASN A 93 -6.96 -10.70 -15.15
CA ASN A 93 -7.43 -9.97 -16.33
C ASN A 93 -7.02 -8.50 -16.34
N HIS A 94 -6.88 -7.88 -15.17
CA HIS A 94 -6.42 -6.50 -14.98
C HIS A 94 -5.03 -6.51 -14.32
N PHE A 95 -4.03 -6.97 -15.07
CA PHE A 95 -2.70 -7.28 -14.54
C PHE A 95 -1.80 -6.06 -14.31
N CYS A 96 -2.13 -4.89 -14.84
CA CYS A 96 -1.31 -3.67 -14.70
C CYS A 96 -1.77 -2.82 -13.51
N ASN A 97 -0.84 -2.15 -12.82
CA ASN A 97 -1.18 -1.15 -11.78
C ASN A 97 -1.42 0.25 -12.36
N PHE A 98 -0.89 0.51 -13.56
CA PHE A 98 -0.89 1.82 -14.19
C PHE A 98 -1.99 1.95 -15.24
N CYS A 99 -2.45 0.82 -15.78
CA CYS A 99 -3.48 0.83 -16.79
C CYS A 99 -4.62 -0.16 -16.54
N THR A 100 -5.77 0.12 -17.15
CA THR A 100 -7.01 -0.66 -17.08
C THR A 100 -7.16 -1.60 -18.27
N ILE A 101 -6.07 -1.91 -18.99
CA ILE A 101 -6.13 -2.81 -20.15
C ILE A 101 -6.53 -4.22 -19.70
N HIS A 102 -7.44 -4.84 -20.44
CA HIS A 102 -7.80 -6.22 -20.20
C HIS A 102 -6.75 -7.15 -20.81
N LYS A 103 -6.46 -8.28 -20.18
CA LYS A 103 -5.47 -9.27 -20.65
C LYS A 103 -5.74 -9.77 -22.08
N ALA A 104 -7.00 -9.83 -22.49
CA ALA A 104 -7.39 -10.18 -23.87
C ALA A 104 -6.92 -9.16 -24.92
N GLN A 105 -6.58 -7.95 -24.49
CA GLN A 105 -6.16 -6.82 -25.33
C GLN A 105 -4.67 -6.49 -25.13
N ILE A 106 -3.88 -7.41 -24.57
CA ILE A 106 -2.48 -7.13 -24.21
C ILE A 106 -1.60 -6.72 -25.40
N GLU A 107 -1.99 -7.10 -26.62
CA GLU A 107 -1.30 -6.76 -27.86
C GLU A 107 -1.69 -5.38 -28.42
N GLU A 108 -2.67 -4.70 -27.83
CA GLU A 108 -3.09 -3.35 -28.24
C GLU A 108 -2.06 -2.30 -27.76
N ILE A 109 -1.16 -1.91 -28.66
CA ILE A 109 -0.09 -0.93 -28.40
C ILE A 109 -0.40 0.36 -29.19
N GLY A 110 -0.45 1.51 -28.50
CA GLY A 110 -0.60 2.81 -29.17
C GLY A 110 -0.93 3.99 -28.24
N PRO A 111 -0.56 5.23 -28.62
CA PRO A 111 -0.82 6.44 -27.84
C PRO A 111 -2.30 6.82 -27.71
N GLN A 112 -3.19 6.24 -28.54
CA GLN A 112 -4.64 6.45 -28.52
C GLN A 112 -5.35 5.78 -27.32
N PHE A 113 -4.64 4.92 -26.58
CA PHE A 113 -5.22 4.09 -25.54
C PHE A 113 -5.08 4.76 -24.17
N HIS A 114 -6.05 5.61 -23.82
CA HIS A 114 -6.17 6.25 -22.50
C HIS A 114 -6.61 5.27 -21.39
N TYR A 115 -5.99 4.10 -21.29
CA TYR A 115 -6.31 3.14 -20.24
C TYR A 115 -5.65 3.50 -18.92
N MET A 116 -5.50 4.78 -18.54
CA MET A 116 -4.82 5.12 -17.28
C MET A 116 -5.69 4.74 -16.07
N CYS A 117 -5.09 4.03 -15.12
CA CYS A 117 -5.70 3.84 -13.81
C CYS A 117 -5.75 5.20 -13.11
N SER A 118 -6.94 5.73 -12.88
CA SER A 118 -7.12 6.92 -12.06
C SER A 118 -7.34 6.51 -10.60
N TYR A 119 -6.76 7.29 -9.68
CA TYR A 119 -6.98 7.14 -8.25
C TYR A 119 -8.47 7.21 -7.88
N GLN A 120 -9.22 8.10 -8.54
CA GLN A 120 -10.67 8.23 -8.35
C GLN A 120 -11.42 6.97 -8.74
N ASN A 121 -11.09 6.36 -9.88
CA ASN A 121 -11.70 5.09 -10.31
C ASN A 121 -11.39 3.98 -9.32
N GLN A 122 -10.12 3.87 -8.88
CA GLN A 122 -9.71 2.89 -7.87
C GLN A 122 -10.51 3.04 -6.57
N LYS A 123 -10.60 4.25 -6.01
CA LYS A 123 -11.39 4.53 -4.80
C LYS A 123 -12.88 4.20 -4.98
N SER A 124 -13.44 4.51 -6.15
CA SER A 124 -14.84 4.19 -6.45
C SER A 124 -15.09 2.67 -6.47
N THR A 125 -14.16 1.89 -7.03
CA THR A 125 -14.22 0.43 -7.07
C THR A 125 -14.06 -0.17 -5.68
N ILE A 126 -13.12 0.34 -4.87
CA ILE A 126 -12.93 -0.10 -3.48
C ILE A 126 -14.20 0.19 -2.66
N ALA A 127 -14.81 1.35 -2.81
CA ALA A 127 -16.06 1.69 -2.14
C ALA A 127 -17.22 0.74 -2.54
N LYS A 128 -17.27 0.31 -3.80
CA LYS A 128 -18.21 -0.74 -4.26
C LYS A 128 -17.87 -2.09 -3.64
N TRP A 129 -16.58 -2.43 -3.51
CA TRP A 129 -16.11 -3.68 -2.91
C TRP A 129 -16.38 -3.77 -1.39
N LEU A 130 -16.40 -2.65 -0.67
CA LEU A 130 -16.59 -2.66 0.80
C LEU A 130 -18.05 -2.93 1.25
N ARG A 131 -19.05 -2.74 0.37
CA ARG A 131 -20.49 -2.84 0.73
C ARG A 131 -21.08 -4.26 0.72
N PRO A 132 -20.78 -5.12 -0.27
CA PRO A 132 -21.54 -6.34 -0.49
C PRO A 132 -20.96 -7.55 0.26
N THR A 133 -21.59 -8.72 0.10
CA THR A 133 -21.16 -9.99 0.73
C THR A 133 -19.82 -10.50 0.16
N PRO A 134 -19.10 -11.40 0.86
CA PRO A 134 -17.82 -11.96 0.36
C PRO A 134 -17.89 -12.56 -1.06
N LYS A 135 -19.03 -13.16 -1.42
CA LYS A 135 -19.22 -13.73 -2.75
C LYS A 135 -19.27 -12.65 -3.85
N GLN A 136 -19.94 -11.54 -3.56
CA GLN A 136 -20.03 -10.38 -4.45
C GLN A 136 -18.72 -9.60 -4.49
N GLN A 137 -18.02 -9.49 -3.37
CA GLN A 137 -16.66 -8.94 -3.30
C GLN A 137 -15.71 -9.65 -4.26
N GLN A 138 -15.77 -10.97 -4.29
CA GLN A 138 -14.94 -11.76 -5.20
C GLN A 138 -15.30 -11.52 -6.68
N ALA A 139 -16.59 -11.34 -6.99
CA ALA A 139 -17.03 -10.98 -8.33
C ALA A 139 -16.49 -9.59 -8.76
N ILE A 140 -16.62 -8.58 -7.89
CA ILE A 140 -16.08 -7.23 -8.13
C ILE A 140 -14.55 -7.28 -8.31
N PHE A 141 -13.85 -8.04 -7.45
CA PHE A 141 -12.40 -8.18 -7.56
C PHE A 141 -11.98 -8.86 -8.87
N SER A 142 -12.72 -9.87 -9.31
CA SER A 142 -12.48 -10.52 -10.60
C SER A 142 -12.75 -9.61 -11.79
N GLU A 143 -13.79 -8.78 -11.70
CA GLU A 143 -14.20 -7.85 -12.77
C GLU A 143 -13.24 -6.67 -12.88
N TYR A 144 -12.91 -6.00 -11.78
CA TYR A 144 -12.14 -4.75 -11.81
C TYR A 144 -10.66 -4.90 -11.41
N GLY A 145 -10.27 -6.05 -10.86
CA GLY A 145 -8.89 -6.30 -10.44
C GLY A 145 -8.42 -5.55 -9.20
N VAL A 146 -9.34 -4.92 -8.46
CA VAL A 146 -9.04 -4.12 -7.26
C VAL A 146 -9.96 -4.51 -6.12
N GLN A 147 -9.39 -4.65 -4.93
CA GLN A 147 -10.07 -4.86 -3.65
C GLN A 147 -9.49 -3.91 -2.60
N TYR A 148 -10.12 -3.88 -1.42
CA TYR A 148 -9.63 -3.08 -0.31
C TYR A 148 -8.26 -3.55 0.20
N SER A 149 -7.36 -2.58 0.40
CA SER A 149 -6.15 -2.72 1.21
C SER A 149 -6.27 -1.80 2.41
N VAL A 150 -5.76 -2.22 3.57
CA VAL A 150 -5.71 -1.36 4.76
C VAL A 150 -4.84 -0.11 4.55
N LEU A 151 -3.96 -0.10 3.55
CA LEU A 151 -3.22 1.11 3.15
C LEU A 151 -4.15 2.25 2.71
N GLU A 152 -5.35 1.94 2.24
CA GLU A 152 -6.33 2.92 1.77
C GLU A 152 -6.94 3.76 2.90
N ASP A 153 -6.68 3.38 4.16
CA ASP A 153 -7.09 4.11 5.37
C ASP A 153 -6.10 5.22 5.76
N LEU A 154 -4.93 5.28 5.10
CA LEU A 154 -3.97 6.36 5.29
C LEU A 154 -4.56 7.67 4.71
N PRO A 155 -4.40 8.81 5.40
CA PRO A 155 -5.06 10.06 5.06
C PRO A 155 -4.32 10.91 4.01
N TYR A 156 -3.30 10.36 3.37
CA TYR A 156 -2.43 11.05 2.40
C TYR A 156 -2.24 10.21 1.13
#